data_AF-A0A520FVN7-F1
#
_entry.id   AF-A0A520FVN7-F1
#
_cell.length_a   1.000
_cell.length_b   1.000
_cell.length_c   1.000
_cell.angle_alpha   90.00
_cell.angle_beta   90.00
_cell.angle_gamma   90.00
#
_symmetry.space_group_name_H-M   'P 1'
#
loop_
_entity.id
_entity.type
_entity.pdbx_description
1 polymer ?
#
loop_
_entity_poly.entity_id
_entity_poly.type
_entity_poly.pdbx_seq_one_letter_code
_entity_poly.pdbx_strand_id
1 'polypeptide(L)'
;MTLADPNATLMQRWQRLQIHVRCGMHAHDPGCIRLYVHTGLRIVRRGIQPAVATHMRVLQTLLLSAQDEALPWFWRSVCLEHVNLPLAHLASTLGVHDPIGMHALEAGVQRARDQLPVFPRMSAWGDLSEPEVRPSDLL
;
A
#
# COMPACT_ATOMS: atom_id res chain seq x y z
N MET A 1 -6.49 -35.05 -13.93
CA MET A 1 -6.09 -34.07 -12.91
C MET A 1 -5.35 -32.94 -13.63
N THR A 2 -6.07 -31.89 -14.04
CA THR A 2 -5.50 -30.80 -14.84
C THR A 2 -4.60 -29.96 -13.94
N LEU A 3 -3.29 -29.89 -14.24
CA LEU A 3 -2.38 -28.99 -13.53
C LEU A 3 -2.90 -27.56 -13.75
N ALA A 4 -3.32 -26.91 -12.67
CA ALA A 4 -3.79 -25.53 -12.72
C ALA A 4 -2.67 -24.64 -13.29
N ASP A 5 -3.01 -23.80 -14.28
CA ASP A 5 -2.03 -22.87 -14.86
C ASP A 5 -1.48 -21.95 -13.74
N PRO A 6 -0.16 -21.98 -13.47
CA PRO A 6 0.44 -21.17 -12.42
C PRO A 6 0.30 -19.67 -12.67
N ASN A 7 0.17 -19.24 -13.93
CA ASN A 7 -0.01 -17.83 -14.28
C ASN A 7 -1.45 -17.38 -14.03
N ALA A 8 -2.45 -18.16 -14.46
CA ALA A 8 -3.85 -17.93 -14.10
C ALA A 8 -4.06 -17.90 -12.58
N THR A 9 -3.44 -18.83 -11.86
CA THR A 9 -3.52 -18.90 -10.39
C THR A 9 -2.94 -17.64 -9.74
N LEU A 10 -1.80 -17.15 -10.25
CA LEU A 10 -1.16 -15.93 -9.74
C LEU A 10 -2.02 -14.68 -10.01
N MET A 11 -2.62 -14.58 -11.21
CA MET A 11 -3.54 -13.49 -11.55
C MET A 11 -4.77 -13.48 -10.66
N GLN A 12 -5.40 -14.64 -10.47
CA GLN A 12 -6.57 -14.76 -9.59
C GLN A 12 -6.23 -14.36 -8.15
N ARG A 13 -5.06 -14.79 -7.64
CA ARG A 13 -4.58 -14.38 -6.32
C ARG A 13 -4.41 -12.86 -6.23
N TRP A 14 -3.85 -12.23 -7.27
CA TRP A 14 -3.66 -10.77 -7.29
C TRP A 14 -4.98 -10.00 -7.29
N GLN A 15 -5.98 -10.46 -8.05
CA GLN A 15 -7.33 -9.89 -8.04
C GLN A 15 -8.00 -10.03 -6.67
N ARG A 16 -7.88 -11.18 -6.00
CA ARG A 16 -8.38 -11.34 -4.64
C ARG A 16 -7.69 -10.37 -3.68
N LEU A 17 -6.36 -10.27 -3.73
CA LEU A 17 -5.61 -9.31 -2.92
C LEU A 17 -6.05 -7.86 -3.16
N GLN A 18 -6.39 -7.48 -4.40
CA GLN A 18 -6.94 -6.16 -4.70
C GLN A 18 -8.23 -5.87 -3.91
N ILE A 19 -9.14 -6.85 -3.86
CA ILE A 19 -10.39 -6.73 -3.09
C ILE A 19 -10.08 -6.61 -1.58
N HIS A 20 -9.15 -7.41 -1.07
CA HIS A 20 -8.73 -7.34 0.34
C HIS A 20 -8.18 -5.95 0.70
N VAL A 21 -7.40 -5.34 -0.21
CA VAL A 21 -6.86 -3.97 -0.04
C VAL A 21 -7.96 -2.91 -0.12
N ARG A 22 -8.89 -3.01 -1.06
CA ARG A 22 -10.01 -2.06 -1.22
C ARG A 22 -10.98 -2.08 -0.04
N CYS A 23 -11.27 -3.26 0.48
CA CYS A 23 -12.26 -3.44 1.54
C CYS A 23 -11.67 -3.44 2.96
N GLY A 24 -10.36 -3.33 3.13
CA GLY A 24 -9.72 -3.36 4.44
C GLY A 24 -9.96 -4.66 5.22
N MET A 25 -10.14 -5.80 4.54
CA MET A 25 -10.60 -7.06 5.16
C MET A 25 -9.67 -7.61 6.26
N HIS A 26 -8.42 -7.16 6.30
CA HIS A 26 -7.46 -7.49 7.36
C HIS A 26 -6.80 -6.22 7.88
N ALA A 27 -7.58 -5.20 8.25
CA ALA A 27 -7.05 -3.89 8.65
C ALA A 27 -6.00 -3.94 9.79
N HIS A 28 -6.04 -4.98 10.63
CA HIS A 28 -5.09 -5.25 11.71
C HIS A 28 -3.77 -5.89 11.25
N ASP A 29 -3.73 -6.46 10.04
CA ASP A 29 -2.53 -7.02 9.40
C ASP A 29 -2.36 -6.42 8.00
N PRO A 30 -1.60 -5.32 7.87
CA PRO A 30 -1.36 -4.67 6.59
C PRO A 30 -0.46 -5.49 5.65
N GLY A 31 0.00 -6.69 6.05
CA GLY A 31 0.79 -7.59 5.21
C GLY A 31 0.15 -7.88 3.85
N CYS A 32 -1.19 -7.85 3.75
CA CYS A 32 -1.88 -8.09 2.49
C CYS A 32 -1.65 -6.98 1.44
N ILE A 33 -1.41 -5.73 1.86
CA ILE A 33 -1.06 -4.61 0.96
C ILE A 33 0.31 -4.87 0.33
N ARG A 34 1.30 -5.26 1.15
CA ARG A 34 2.62 -5.67 0.66
C ARG A 34 2.51 -6.83 -0.32
N LEU A 35 1.73 -7.85 0.03
CA LEU A 35 1.50 -9.01 -0.85
C LEU A 35 0.85 -8.59 -2.17
N TYR A 36 -0.12 -7.68 -2.16
CA TYR A 36 -0.75 -7.16 -3.38
C TYR A 36 0.29 -6.50 -4.30
N VAL A 37 1.09 -5.58 -3.78
CA VAL A 37 2.12 -4.86 -4.53
C VAL A 37 3.17 -5.82 -5.10
N HIS A 38 3.71 -6.71 -4.28
CA HIS A 38 4.73 -7.67 -4.71
C HIS A 38 4.18 -8.71 -5.70
N THR A 39 2.92 -9.10 -5.57
CA THR A 39 2.28 -10.00 -6.54
C THR A 39 2.13 -9.32 -7.89
N GLY A 40 1.78 -8.02 -7.93
CA GLY A 40 1.79 -7.22 -9.16
C GLY A 40 3.18 -7.19 -9.83
N LEU A 41 4.25 -6.98 -9.06
CA LEU A 41 5.62 -7.06 -9.58
C LEU A 41 5.94 -8.43 -10.18
N ARG A 42 5.50 -9.52 -9.52
CA ARG A 42 5.71 -10.88 -10.03
C ARG A 42 4.96 -11.14 -11.34
N ILE A 43 3.76 -10.59 -11.48
CA ILE A 43 2.96 -10.65 -12.72
C ILE A 43 3.70 -9.97 -13.87
N VAL A 44 4.28 -8.79 -13.63
CA VAL A 44 5.08 -8.06 -14.63
C VAL A 44 6.34 -8.86 -14.99
N ARG A 45 7.10 -9.34 -14.01
CA ARG A 45 8.34 -10.11 -14.25
C ARG A 45 8.10 -11.40 -15.02
N ARG A 46 6.90 -11.99 -14.94
CA ARG A 46 6.51 -13.18 -15.70
C ARG A 46 5.92 -12.87 -17.08
N GLY A 47 5.81 -11.60 -17.46
CA GLY A 47 5.22 -11.19 -18.73
C GLY A 47 3.71 -11.43 -18.83
N ILE A 48 3.01 -11.63 -17.70
CA ILE A 48 1.57 -11.93 -17.70
C ILE A 48 0.74 -10.66 -17.99
N GLN A 49 1.23 -9.50 -17.54
CA GLN A 49 0.63 -8.18 -17.83
C GLN A 49 1.73 -7.15 -18.11
N PRO A 50 1.44 -6.12 -18.94
CA PRO A 50 2.35 -5.00 -19.14
C PRO A 50 2.67 -4.27 -17.83
N ALA A 51 3.91 -3.78 -17.72
CA ALA A 51 4.40 -3.10 -16.53
C ALA A 51 3.59 -1.85 -16.20
N VAL A 52 3.43 -0.95 -17.17
CA VAL A 52 2.67 0.31 -17.00
C VAL A 52 1.24 0.05 -16.53
N ALA A 53 0.50 -0.83 -17.22
CA ALA A 53 -0.88 -1.17 -16.86
C ALA A 53 -0.98 -1.75 -15.44
N THR A 54 -0.03 -2.59 -15.07
CA THR A 54 0.02 -3.20 -13.73
C THR A 54 0.29 -2.16 -12.65
N HIS A 55 1.30 -1.31 -12.85
CA HIS A 55 1.66 -0.26 -11.89
C HIS A 55 0.58 0.81 -11.76
N MET A 56 -0.09 1.18 -12.85
CA MET A 56 -1.27 2.06 -12.81
C MET A 56 -2.39 1.45 -11.96
N ARG A 57 -2.72 0.17 -12.16
CA ARG A 57 -3.76 -0.50 -11.37
C ARG A 57 -3.39 -0.59 -9.88
N VAL A 58 -2.12 -0.86 -9.56
CA VAL A 58 -1.64 -0.85 -8.17
C VAL A 58 -1.78 0.54 -7.57
N LEU A 59 -1.29 1.58 -8.25
CA LEU A 59 -1.36 2.96 -7.76
C LEU A 59 -2.81 3.40 -7.54
N GLN A 60 -3.69 3.18 -8.51
CA GLN A 60 -5.11 3.52 -8.40
C GLN A 60 -5.78 2.80 -7.22
N THR A 61 -5.51 1.50 -7.05
CA THR A 61 -6.08 0.73 -5.92
C THR A 61 -5.63 1.32 -4.59
N LEU A 62 -4.33 1.61 -4.43
CA LEU A 62 -3.78 2.17 -3.20
C LEU A 62 -4.31 3.58 -2.93
N LEU A 63 -4.40 4.43 -3.95
CA LEU A 63 -4.93 5.80 -3.80
C LEU A 63 -6.41 5.81 -3.46
N LEU A 64 -7.21 4.97 -4.12
CA LEU A 64 -8.62 4.83 -3.78
C LEU A 64 -8.77 4.34 -2.34
N SER A 65 -7.94 3.40 -1.88
CA SER A 65 -7.98 2.93 -0.49
C SER A 65 -7.50 3.97 0.51
N ALA A 66 -6.47 4.75 0.17
CA ALA A 66 -5.97 5.81 1.04
C ALA A 66 -6.97 6.97 1.22
N GLN A 67 -7.81 7.22 0.22
CA GLN A 67 -8.83 8.28 0.26
C GLN A 67 -10.20 7.79 0.76
N ASP A 68 -10.34 6.51 1.09
CA ASP A 68 -11.61 5.92 1.50
C ASP A 68 -11.88 6.17 2.99
N GLU A 69 -12.68 7.19 3.31
CA GLU A 69 -12.96 7.59 4.70
C GLU A 69 -13.65 6.50 5.53
N ALA A 70 -14.28 5.51 4.89
CA ALA A 70 -14.85 4.35 5.57
C ALA A 70 -13.78 3.38 6.10
N LEU A 71 -12.52 3.49 5.64
CA LEU A 71 -11.42 2.67 6.10
C LEU A 71 -10.66 3.30 7.29
N PRO A 72 -10.14 2.48 8.22
CA PRO A 72 -9.35 2.96 9.34
C PRO A 72 -8.15 3.81 8.89
N TRP A 73 -7.87 4.90 9.61
CA TRP A 73 -6.79 5.83 9.26
C TRP A 73 -5.43 5.13 9.09
N PHE A 74 -5.13 4.13 9.92
CA PHE A 74 -3.87 3.38 9.85
C PHE A 74 -3.78 2.61 8.53
N TRP A 75 -4.87 1.97 8.10
CA TRP A 75 -4.93 1.26 6.82
C TRP A 75 -4.71 2.20 5.64
N ARG A 76 -5.36 3.37 5.68
CA ARG A 76 -5.19 4.41 4.68
C ARG A 76 -3.75 4.90 4.59
N SER A 77 -3.11 5.08 5.75
CA SER A 77 -1.70 5.49 5.87
C SER A 77 -0.76 4.46 5.25
N VAL A 78 -0.95 3.17 5.55
CA VAL A 78 -0.12 2.11 4.97
C VAL A 78 -0.34 1.96 3.46
N CYS A 79 -1.58 2.14 2.97
CA CYS A 79 -1.84 2.19 1.52
C CYS A 79 -1.00 3.31 0.86
N LEU A 80 -0.93 4.48 1.51
CA LEU A 80 -0.20 5.63 1.02
C LEU A 80 1.32 5.43 1.05
N GLU A 81 1.87 4.77 2.07
CA GLU A 81 3.30 4.42 2.11
C GLU A 81 3.72 3.56 0.91
N HIS A 82 2.82 2.69 0.44
CA HIS A 82 3.08 1.78 -0.66
C HIS A 82 2.94 2.40 -2.06
N VAL A 83 2.50 3.66 -2.21
CA VAL A 83 2.36 4.31 -3.53
C VAL A 83 3.69 4.67 -4.17
N ASN A 84 4.75 4.85 -3.37
CA ASN A 84 6.05 5.30 -3.87
C ASN A 84 6.62 4.36 -4.94
N LEU A 85 6.46 3.04 -4.75
CA LEU A 85 6.95 2.04 -5.68
C LEU A 85 6.30 2.12 -7.07
N PRO A 86 4.95 2.01 -7.22
CA PRO A 86 4.33 2.15 -8.52
C PRO A 86 4.49 3.57 -9.10
N LEU A 87 4.50 4.62 -8.27
CA LEU A 87 4.69 5.99 -8.74
C LEU A 87 6.08 6.19 -9.36
N ALA A 88 7.15 5.72 -8.71
CA ALA A 88 8.51 5.83 -9.23
C ALA A 88 8.67 5.07 -10.55
N HIS A 89 8.07 3.88 -10.67
CA HIS A 89 8.09 3.15 -11.94
C HIS A 89 7.37 3.91 -13.06
N LEU A 90 6.19 4.45 -12.77
CA LEU A 90 5.43 5.24 -13.74
C LEU A 90 6.16 6.52 -14.13
N ALA A 91 6.78 7.23 -13.19
CA ALA A 91 7.62 8.39 -13.47
C ALA A 91 8.79 8.03 -14.41
N SER A 92 9.47 6.91 -14.16
CA SER A 92 10.57 6.46 -15.02
C SER A 92 10.14 6.01 -16.41
N THR A 93 8.91 5.52 -16.57
CA THR A 93 8.42 4.93 -17.83
C THR A 93 7.61 5.93 -18.66
N LEU A 94 6.82 6.77 -18.00
CA LEU A 94 5.86 7.70 -18.62
C LEU A 94 6.24 9.17 -18.46
N GLY A 95 7.05 9.53 -17.46
CA GLY A 95 7.26 10.94 -17.09
C GLY A 95 7.80 11.83 -18.22
N VAL A 96 8.54 11.26 -19.17
CA VAL A 96 9.05 11.98 -20.36
C VAL A 96 7.99 12.11 -21.45
N HIS A 97 7.05 11.17 -21.54
CA HIS A 97 6.07 11.07 -22.63
C HIS A 97 4.70 11.64 -22.27
N ASP A 98 4.36 11.68 -20.98
CA ASP A 98 3.08 12.16 -20.46
C ASP A 98 3.27 12.94 -19.13
N PRO A 99 3.81 14.17 -19.20
CA PRO A 99 4.02 15.00 -18.01
C PRO A 99 2.71 15.42 -17.34
N ILE A 100 1.63 15.60 -18.11
CA ILE A 100 0.31 15.98 -17.59
C ILE A 100 -0.28 14.83 -16.77
N GLY A 101 -0.25 13.61 -17.32
CA GLY A 101 -0.67 12.42 -16.59
C GLY A 101 0.16 12.19 -15.33
N MET A 102 1.47 12.41 -15.40
CA MET A 102 2.36 12.30 -14.23
C MET A 102 1.98 13.29 -13.12
N HIS A 103 1.78 14.57 -13.46
CA HIS A 103 1.32 15.57 -12.49
C HIS A 103 -0.05 15.23 -11.89
N ALA A 104 -0.97 14.67 -12.67
CA ALA A 104 -2.27 14.23 -12.15
C ALA A 104 -2.14 13.10 -11.12
N LEU A 105 -1.21 12.16 -11.33
CA LEU A 105 -0.90 11.09 -10.37
C LEU A 105 -0.27 11.64 -9.09
N GLU A 106 0.71 12.54 -9.21
CA GLU A 106 1.35 13.20 -8.07
C GLU A 106 0.35 14.01 -7.25
N ALA A 107 -0.52 14.77 -7.90
CA ALA A 107 -1.60 15.50 -7.24
C ALA A 107 -2.58 14.55 -6.53
N GLY A 108 -2.84 13.36 -7.09
CA GLY A 108 -3.63 12.32 -6.42
C GLY A 108 -2.97 11.78 -5.14
N VAL A 109 -1.65 11.58 -5.17
CA VAL A 109 -0.87 11.20 -3.99
C VAL A 109 -0.91 12.30 -2.94
N GLN A 110 -0.77 13.57 -3.34
CA GLN A 110 -0.80 14.69 -2.40
C GLN A 110 -2.16 14.84 -1.74
N ARG A 111 -3.27 14.76 -2.50
CA ARG A 111 -4.63 14.77 -1.93
C ARG A 111 -4.83 13.67 -0.90
N ALA A 112 -4.34 12.46 -1.18
CA ALA A 112 -4.41 11.35 -0.22
C ALA A 112 -3.60 11.63 1.06
N ARG A 113 -2.45 12.33 0.97
CA ARG A 113 -1.68 12.77 2.15
C ARG A 113 -2.45 13.80 2.97
N ASP A 114 -3.04 14.78 2.31
CA ASP A 114 -3.75 15.89 2.96
C ASP A 114 -5.01 15.41 3.71
N GLN A 115 -5.60 14.28 3.29
CA GLN A 115 -6.75 13.65 3.97
C GLN A 115 -6.37 12.78 5.18
N LEU A 116 -5.09 12.47 5.36
CA LEU A 116 -4.66 11.73 6.54
C LEU A 116 -4.50 12.69 7.73
N PRO A 117 -4.99 12.30 8.92
CA PRO A 117 -4.71 13.05 10.13
C PRO A 117 -3.19 13.18 10.33
N VAL A 118 -2.73 14.40 10.56
CA VAL A 118 -1.35 14.68 10.94
C VAL A 118 -1.18 14.22 12.39
N PHE A 119 -0.73 12.98 12.58
CA PHE A 119 -0.31 12.55 13.90
C PHE A 119 1.10 13.08 14.17
N PRO A 120 1.38 13.59 15.39
CA PRO A 120 2.74 13.75 15.85
C PRO A 120 3.44 12.40 15.64
N ARG A 121 4.57 12.42 14.93
CA ARG A 121 5.42 11.26 14.71
C ARG A 121 5.52 10.50 16.04
N MET A 122 5.13 9.22 16.05
CA MET A 122 5.20 8.33 17.23
C MET A 122 6.67 8.11 17.64
N SER A 123 7.31 9.14 18.17
CA SER A 123 8.47 9.02 19.08
C SER A 123 8.01 8.86 20.54
N ALA A 124 6.69 8.96 20.81
CA ALA A 124 6.12 8.89 22.15
C ALA A 124 5.84 7.47 22.69
N TRP A 125 6.23 6.41 21.96
CA TRP A 125 6.17 5.04 22.50
C TRP A 125 7.48 4.62 23.20
N GLY A 126 8.46 5.53 23.30
CA GLY A 126 9.67 5.36 24.10
C GLY A 126 9.56 5.85 25.55
N ASP A 127 8.47 6.54 25.91
CA ASP A 127 8.27 7.16 27.24
C ASP A 127 7.18 6.46 28.08
N LEU A 128 6.88 5.20 27.78
CA LEU A 128 6.38 4.32 28.83
C LEU A 128 7.60 3.86 29.63
N SER A 129 8.12 4.77 30.45
CA SER A 129 9.00 4.38 31.55
C SER A 129 8.29 3.27 32.32
N GLU A 130 8.93 2.10 32.39
CA GLU A 130 8.56 1.04 33.32
C GLU A 130 8.30 1.69 34.70
N PRO A 131 7.27 1.26 35.46
CA PRO A 131 7.09 1.78 36.81
C PRO A 131 8.38 1.50 37.59
N GLU A 132 9.08 2.57 37.95
CA GLU A 132 10.27 2.50 38.79
C GLU A 132 9.85 1.90 40.14
N VAL A 133 10.06 0.59 40.28
CA VAL A 133 9.89 -0.11 41.55
C VAL A 133 10.91 0.49 42.51
N ARG A 134 10.44 1.29 43.46
CA ARG A 134 11.33 1.86 44.47
C ARG A 134 11.80 0.71 45.36
N PRO A 135 13.10 0.66 45.72
CA PRO A 135 13.65 -0.39 46.57
C PRO A 135 13.02 -0.44 47.98
N SER A 136 12.15 0.52 48.33
CA SER A 136 11.33 0.52 49.54
C SER A 136 10.16 -0.46 49.52
N ASP A 137 9.76 -0.97 48.34
CA ASP A 137 8.62 -1.86 48.17
C ASP A 137 9.00 -3.36 48.23
N LEU A 138 10.26 -3.66 48.59
CA LEU A 138 10.80 -5.02 48.72
C LEU A 138 11.16 -5.38 50.18
N LEU A 139 10.50 -4.76 51.17
CA LEU A 139 10.60 -5.15 52.57
C LEU A 139 9.30 -5.76 53.09
#